data_AF-A0A7S2M1G8-F1
#
_entry.id   AF-A0A7S2M1G8-F1
#
_cell.length_a   1.000
_cell.length_b   1.000
_cell.length_c   1.000
_cell.angle_alpha   90.00
_cell.angle_beta   90.00
_cell.angle_gamma   90.00
#
_symmetry.space_group_name_H-M   'P 1'
#
loop_
_entity.id
_entity.type
_entity.pdbx_description
1 polymer ?
#
loop_
_entity_poly.entity_id
_entity_poly.type
_entity_poly.pdbx_seq_one_letter_code
_entity_poly.pdbx_strand_id
1 'polypeptide(L)'
;GYWHAGSGGGQDWGGDDDEPPNDLIWEVVPKYIDNYEIGRRACRFVYKAWKQALTDIRAARDGFQWSGTMPQPMEVNSPQAIRRSFVGLWIADAVQRLYQACNGMAMGLTEPAAAKMFQELCSSSGGVPQEVAGDLPLPKANWEEPAKSVRLVFADLLKGAKPTK
;
A
#
# COMPACT_ATOMS: atom_id res chain seq x y z
N GLY A 1 30.84 -27.44 -30.23
CA GLY A 1 29.76 -26.94 -29.37
C GLY A 1 29.80 -25.44 -29.38
N TYR A 2 28.76 -24.81 -29.92
CA TYR A 2 28.46 -23.39 -29.73
C TYR A 2 26.94 -23.31 -29.61
N TRP A 3 26.48 -23.05 -28.39
CA TRP A 3 25.06 -22.86 -28.10
C TRP A 3 24.71 -21.40 -28.37
N HIS A 4 23.81 -21.19 -29.33
CA HIS A 4 23.03 -19.95 -29.42
C HIS A 4 22.05 -19.96 -28.24
N ALA A 5 22.29 -19.12 -27.24
CA ALA A 5 21.24 -18.74 -26.29
C ALA A 5 20.47 -17.58 -26.92
N GLY A 6 19.30 -17.91 -27.47
CA GLY A 6 18.39 -16.95 -28.05
C GLY A 6 17.94 -15.92 -27.04
N SER A 7 17.83 -14.69 -27.51
CA SER A 7 17.08 -13.59 -26.91
C SER A 7 15.66 -14.05 -26.60
N GLY A 8 15.42 -14.47 -25.36
CA GLY A 8 14.08 -14.63 -24.81
C GLY A 8 13.53 -13.24 -24.50
N GLY A 9 12.52 -12.83 -25.26
CA GLY A 9 11.79 -11.59 -25.06
C GLY A 9 11.21 -11.53 -23.65
N GLY A 10 11.79 -10.65 -22.83
CA GLY A 10 11.04 -10.04 -21.74
C GLY A 10 10.02 -9.13 -22.40
N GLN A 11 8.74 -9.49 -22.31
CA GLN A 11 7.66 -8.54 -22.56
C GLN A 11 7.84 -7.41 -21.55
N ASP A 12 8.37 -6.31 -22.05
CA ASP A 12 8.46 -5.04 -21.38
C ASP A 12 7.04 -4.47 -21.25
N TRP A 13 6.36 -4.83 -20.17
CA TRP A 13 5.08 -4.24 -19.75
C TRP A 13 5.30 -3.01 -18.85
N GLY A 14 6.49 -2.39 -18.88
CA GLY A 14 6.83 -1.23 -18.06
C GLY A 14 6.44 0.08 -18.73
N GLY A 15 5.14 0.36 -18.85
CA GLY A 15 4.69 1.74 -19.06
C GLY A 15 4.97 2.55 -17.80
N ASP A 16 5.39 3.81 -17.96
CA ASP A 16 5.68 4.78 -16.88
C ASP A 16 4.56 4.93 -15.82
N ASP A 17 3.35 4.40 -16.07
CA ASP A 17 2.19 4.43 -15.17
C ASP A 17 2.25 3.42 -13.99
N ASP A 18 3.27 2.54 -13.96
CA ASP A 18 3.45 1.51 -12.92
C ASP A 18 4.37 1.95 -11.77
N GLU A 19 4.80 3.21 -11.79
CA GLU A 19 5.64 3.75 -10.74
C GLU A 19 4.80 4.25 -9.54
N PRO A 20 5.14 3.83 -8.31
CA PRO A 20 4.58 4.44 -7.12
C PRO A 20 4.88 5.94 -7.14
N PRO A 21 4.01 6.76 -6.51
CA PRO A 21 4.19 8.21 -6.45
C PRO A 21 5.34 8.57 -5.52
N ASN A 22 6.57 8.36 -5.98
CA ASN A 22 7.78 8.39 -5.16
C ASN A 22 7.95 9.75 -4.50
N ASP A 23 7.89 10.83 -5.27
CA ASP A 23 8.08 12.19 -4.75
C ASP A 23 7.04 12.53 -3.67
N LEU A 24 5.78 12.16 -3.90
CA LEU A 24 4.70 12.34 -2.92
C LEU A 24 4.96 11.52 -1.64
N ILE A 25 5.43 10.28 -1.77
CA ILE A 25 5.75 9.43 -0.60
C ILE A 25 6.87 10.06 0.22
N TRP A 26 7.94 10.53 -0.42
CA TRP A 26 9.08 11.16 0.26
C TRP A 26 8.77 12.54 0.80
N GLU A 27 7.77 13.22 0.25
CA GLU A 27 7.27 14.48 0.78
C GLU A 27 6.40 14.25 2.03
N VAL A 28 5.42 13.34 1.95
CA VAL A 28 4.35 13.22 2.96
C VAL A 28 4.79 12.38 4.16
N VAL A 29 5.39 11.21 3.95
CA VAL A 29 5.67 10.25 5.03
C VAL A 29 6.56 10.85 6.15
N PRO A 30 7.63 11.60 5.85
CA PRO A 30 8.48 12.16 6.90
C PRO A 30 7.78 13.18 7.81
N LYS A 31 6.66 13.80 7.38
CA LYS A 31 5.88 14.74 8.20
C LYS A 31 5.25 14.07 9.44
N TYR A 32 5.12 12.74 9.44
CA TYR A 32 4.40 11.97 10.46
C TYR A 32 5.30 11.05 11.30
N ILE A 33 6.60 11.03 11.05
CA ILE A 33 7.55 10.15 11.74
C ILE A 33 8.78 10.97 12.13
N ASP A 34 8.88 11.31 13.42
CA ASP A 34 9.94 12.18 13.96
C ASP A 34 11.35 11.58 13.82
N ASN A 35 11.47 10.25 13.85
CA ASN A 35 12.75 9.58 13.70
C ASN A 35 13.10 9.42 12.21
N TYR A 36 14.16 10.11 11.77
CA TYR A 36 14.62 10.10 10.38
C TYR A 36 14.87 8.69 9.80
N GLU A 37 15.52 7.80 10.55
CA GLU A 37 15.80 6.44 10.08
C GLU A 37 14.53 5.61 9.91
N ILE A 38 13.57 5.78 10.82
CA ILE A 38 12.25 5.14 10.72
C ILE A 38 11.45 5.75 9.57
N GLY A 39 11.49 7.07 9.40
CA GLY A 39 10.83 7.77 8.28
C GLY A 39 11.34 7.28 6.92
N ARG A 40 12.67 7.11 6.78
CA ARG A 40 13.28 6.56 5.56
C ARG A 40 12.85 5.12 5.29
N ARG A 41 12.75 4.28 6.33
CA ARG A 41 12.23 2.91 6.21
C ARG A 41 10.75 2.91 5.84
N ALA A 42 9.95 3.76 6.46
CA ALA A 42 8.53 3.91 6.17
C ALA A 42 8.31 4.31 4.71
N CYS A 43 9.06 5.28 4.16
CA CYS A 43 9.00 5.63 2.74
C CYS A 43 9.20 4.40 1.83
N ARG A 44 10.23 3.59 2.12
CA ARG A 44 10.51 2.36 1.36
C ARG A 44 9.41 1.31 1.50
N PHE A 45 8.81 1.16 2.68
CA PHE A 45 7.73 0.20 2.89
C PHE A 45 6.43 0.67 2.23
N VAL A 46 6.08 1.94 2.35
CA VAL A 46 4.95 2.55 1.65
C VAL A 46 5.11 2.38 0.13
N TYR A 47 6.30 2.66 -0.42
CA TYR A 47 6.61 2.44 -1.83
C TYR A 47 6.43 0.97 -2.27
N LYS A 48 7.00 0.02 -1.52
CA LYS A 48 6.91 -1.41 -1.86
C LYS A 48 5.49 -1.94 -1.75
N ALA A 49 4.78 -1.55 -0.70
CA ALA A 49 3.40 -1.95 -0.47
C ALA A 49 2.46 -1.41 -1.56
N TRP A 50 2.75 -0.23 -2.12
CA TRP A 50 1.99 0.31 -3.25
C TRP A 50 2.10 -0.61 -4.47
N LYS A 51 3.34 -1.01 -4.84
CA LYS A 51 3.58 -1.92 -5.98
C LYS A 51 2.90 -3.27 -5.77
N GLN A 52 3.00 -3.80 -4.54
CA GLN A 52 2.38 -5.08 -4.21
C GLN A 52 0.85 -4.99 -4.29
N ALA A 53 0.25 -3.94 -3.73
CA ALA A 53 -1.19 -3.73 -3.79
C ALA A 53 -1.70 -3.61 -5.23
N LEU A 54 -0.97 -2.90 -6.12
CA LEU A 54 -1.34 -2.81 -7.53
C LEU A 54 -1.25 -4.18 -8.22
N THR A 55 -0.16 -4.92 -7.96
CA THR A 55 0.03 -6.29 -8.48
C THR A 55 -1.11 -7.21 -8.05
N ASP A 56 -1.51 -7.15 -6.78
CA ASP A 56 -2.55 -8.03 -6.27
C ASP A 56 -3.94 -7.66 -6.83
N ILE A 57 -4.21 -6.37 -7.04
CA ILE A 57 -5.44 -5.92 -7.70
C ILE A 57 -5.52 -6.42 -9.14
N ARG A 58 -4.41 -6.36 -9.89
CA ARG A 58 -4.35 -6.91 -11.26
C ARG A 58 -4.62 -8.41 -11.28
N ALA A 59 -3.94 -9.16 -10.39
CA ALA A 59 -4.16 -10.59 -10.25
C ALA A 59 -5.63 -10.93 -9.95
N ALA A 60 -6.27 -10.15 -9.07
CA ALA A 60 -7.69 -10.33 -8.74
C ALA A 60 -8.64 -10.04 -9.91
N ARG A 61 -8.33 -9.05 -10.75
CA ARG A 61 -9.11 -8.73 -11.97
C ARG A 61 -9.04 -9.85 -13.00
N ASP A 62 -7.88 -10.50 -13.11
CA ASP A 62 -7.63 -11.60 -14.04
C ASP A 62 -8.14 -12.96 -13.52
N GLY A 63 -8.84 -12.97 -12.38
CA GLY A 63 -9.42 -14.19 -11.80
C GLY A 63 -8.40 -15.08 -11.07
N PHE A 64 -7.18 -14.59 -10.83
CA PHE A 64 -6.18 -15.31 -10.03
C PHE A 64 -6.46 -15.19 -8.53
N GLN A 65 -6.18 -16.28 -7.81
CA GLN A 65 -6.29 -16.34 -6.36
C GLN A 65 -5.18 -15.51 -5.69
N TRP A 66 -5.56 -14.75 -4.67
CA TRP A 66 -4.68 -13.92 -3.84
C TRP A 66 -3.54 -14.74 -3.20
N SER A 67 -2.31 -14.25 -3.30
CA SER A 67 -1.13 -14.86 -2.67
C SER A 67 -0.78 -14.30 -1.28
N GLY A 68 -1.53 -13.31 -0.78
CA GLY A 68 -1.25 -12.59 0.46
C GLY A 68 -1.96 -13.14 1.71
N THR A 69 -1.39 -12.86 2.89
CA THR A 69 -1.95 -13.17 4.23
C THR A 69 -3.09 -12.23 4.67
N MET A 70 -3.53 -11.32 3.81
CA MET A 70 -4.56 -10.32 4.11
C MET A 70 -5.97 -10.84 3.80
N PRO A 71 -7.01 -10.33 4.49
CA PRO A 71 -8.39 -10.63 4.14
C PRO A 71 -8.63 -10.32 2.66
N GLN A 72 -9.26 -11.26 1.95
CA GLN A 72 -9.59 -11.09 0.54
C GLN A 72 -10.30 -9.75 0.31
N PRO A 73 -10.05 -9.07 -0.83
CA PRO A 73 -10.82 -7.89 -1.16
C PRO A 73 -12.31 -8.25 -1.14
N MET A 74 -13.05 -7.56 -0.29
CA MET A 74 -14.51 -7.55 -0.35
C MET A 74 -14.89 -6.87 -1.67
N GLU A 75 -15.08 -7.69 -2.72
CA GLU A 75 -15.61 -7.32 -4.03
C GLU A 75 -14.68 -6.45 -4.89
N VAL A 76 -14.17 -6.99 -6.01
CA VAL A 76 -13.55 -6.21 -7.11
C VAL A 76 -14.57 -5.94 -8.23
N ASN A 77 -15.86 -5.93 -7.88
CA ASN A 77 -16.97 -5.90 -8.84
C ASN A 77 -17.34 -4.48 -9.31
N SER A 78 -16.71 -3.44 -8.76
CA SER A 78 -16.93 -2.04 -9.15
C SER A 78 -15.65 -1.21 -9.03
N PRO A 79 -15.50 -0.12 -9.80
CA PRO A 79 -14.35 0.79 -9.67
C PRO A 79 -14.16 1.31 -8.25
N GLN A 80 -15.24 1.61 -7.52
CA GLN A 80 -15.16 2.10 -6.15
C GLN A 80 -14.62 1.02 -5.21
N ALA A 81 -15.02 -0.23 -5.40
CA ALA A 81 -14.56 -1.33 -4.57
C ALA A 81 -13.10 -1.67 -4.87
N ILE A 82 -12.68 -1.69 -6.14
CA ILE A 82 -11.28 -1.82 -6.55
C ILE A 82 -10.41 -0.74 -5.88
N ARG A 83 -10.84 0.53 -5.92
CA ARG A 83 -10.13 1.63 -5.26
C ARG A 83 -10.00 1.45 -3.75
N ARG A 84 -11.06 0.99 -3.07
CA ARG A 84 -11.02 0.70 -1.63
C ARG A 84 -10.09 -0.48 -1.32
N SER A 85 -10.16 -1.55 -2.11
CA SER A 85 -9.30 -2.72 -1.95
C SER A 85 -7.83 -2.36 -2.10
N PHE A 86 -7.48 -1.60 -3.14
CA PHE A 86 -6.11 -1.11 -3.33
C PHE A 86 -5.59 -0.36 -2.10
N VAL A 87 -6.36 0.63 -1.62
CA VAL A 87 -5.97 1.44 -0.45
C VAL A 87 -5.86 0.58 0.80
N GLY A 88 -6.80 -0.33 1.02
CA GLY A 88 -6.76 -1.26 2.14
C GLY A 88 -5.50 -2.11 2.16
N LEU A 89 -5.15 -2.73 1.03
CA LEU A 89 -3.97 -3.58 0.89
C LEU A 89 -2.67 -2.80 1.03
N TRP A 90 -2.59 -1.65 0.37
CA TRP A 90 -1.44 -0.78 0.43
C TRP A 90 -1.13 -0.36 1.87
N ILE A 91 -2.14 0.14 2.58
CA ILE A 91 -2.01 0.56 3.98
C ILE A 91 -1.62 -0.63 4.86
N ALA A 92 -2.29 -1.75 4.68
CA ALA A 92 -2.12 -2.90 5.55
C ALA A 92 -0.72 -3.51 5.40
N ASP A 93 -0.21 -3.69 4.18
CA ASP A 93 1.15 -4.19 3.97
C ASP A 93 2.21 -3.18 4.47
N ALA A 94 2.03 -1.88 4.19
CA ALA A 94 2.96 -0.84 4.64
C ALA A 94 3.07 -0.78 6.17
N VAL A 95 1.93 -0.76 6.87
CA VAL A 95 1.88 -0.68 8.33
C VAL A 95 2.38 -1.98 8.97
N GLN A 96 2.05 -3.16 8.44
CA GLN A 96 2.57 -4.43 8.94
C GLN A 96 4.09 -4.53 8.81
N ARG A 97 4.66 -4.18 7.65
CA ARG A 97 6.11 -4.16 7.44
C ARG A 97 6.80 -3.21 8.39
N LEU A 98 6.23 -2.01 8.60
CA LEU A 98 6.79 -1.04 9.54
C LEU A 98 6.73 -1.57 10.99
N TYR A 99 5.62 -2.19 11.38
CA TYR A 99 5.44 -2.79 12.70
C TYR A 99 6.45 -3.90 12.97
N GLN A 100 6.63 -4.81 12.01
CA GLN A 100 7.61 -5.90 12.08
C GLN A 100 9.04 -5.36 12.14
N ALA A 101 9.38 -4.36 11.34
CA ALA A 101 10.72 -3.76 11.30
C ALA A 101 11.08 -2.97 12.57
N CYS A 102 10.08 -2.54 13.34
CA CYS A 102 10.24 -1.74 14.56
C CYS A 102 9.93 -2.53 15.85
N ASN A 103 9.92 -3.87 15.77
CA ASN A 103 9.64 -4.76 16.91
C ASN A 103 8.36 -4.38 17.69
N GLY A 104 7.31 -3.99 16.97
CA GLY A 104 5.96 -3.87 17.51
C GLY A 104 5.61 -2.66 18.36
N MET A 105 6.55 -1.83 18.84
CA MET A 105 6.18 -0.63 19.64
C MET A 105 7.05 0.61 19.46
N ALA A 106 8.20 0.53 18.77
CA ALA A 106 9.07 1.69 18.56
C ALA A 106 8.82 2.43 17.22
N MET A 107 7.62 2.29 16.63
CA MET A 107 7.35 2.83 15.29
C MET A 107 7.37 4.36 15.21
N GLY A 108 7.16 5.09 16.31
CA GLY A 108 6.90 6.54 16.27
C GLY A 108 5.63 6.94 15.50
N LEU A 109 4.96 5.99 14.83
CA LEU A 109 3.76 6.17 14.04
C LEU A 109 2.55 5.64 14.80
N THR A 110 1.72 6.56 15.28
CA THR A 110 0.45 6.25 15.96
C THR A 110 -0.67 5.99 14.95
N GLU A 111 -1.75 5.30 15.36
CA GLU A 111 -2.94 5.10 14.51
C GLU A 111 -3.46 6.42 13.91
N PRO A 112 -3.65 7.51 14.69
CA PRO A 112 -4.11 8.79 14.13
C PRO A 112 -3.11 9.43 13.15
N ALA A 113 -1.80 9.28 13.39
CA ALA A 113 -0.77 9.78 12.50
C ALA A 113 -0.74 9.00 11.18
N ALA A 114 -0.82 7.67 11.23
CA ALA A 114 -0.92 6.81 10.06
C ALA A 114 -2.18 7.13 9.24
N ALA A 115 -3.32 7.31 9.90
CA ALA A 115 -4.57 7.66 9.22
C ALA A 115 -4.46 8.99 8.46
N LYS A 116 -3.92 10.04 9.10
CA LYS A 116 -3.69 11.34 8.46
C LYS A 116 -2.69 11.25 7.31
N MET A 117 -1.58 10.54 7.50
CA MET A 117 -0.57 10.33 6.48
C MET A 117 -1.15 9.71 5.22
N PHE A 118 -1.91 8.61 5.34
CA PHE A 118 -2.52 7.96 4.18
C PHE A 118 -3.70 8.75 3.60
N GLN A 119 -4.41 9.56 4.39
CA GLN A 119 -5.37 10.53 3.86
C GLN A 119 -4.69 11.57 2.97
N GLU A 120 -3.56 12.14 3.40
CA GLU A 120 -2.78 13.11 2.62
C GLU A 120 -2.24 12.48 1.33
N LEU A 121 -1.68 11.26 1.41
CA LEU A 121 -1.24 10.49 0.25
C LEU A 121 -2.40 10.25 -0.75
N CYS A 122 -3.60 9.88 -0.27
CA CYS A 122 -4.73 9.56 -1.15
C CYS A 122 -5.44 10.79 -1.74
N SER A 123 -5.40 11.95 -1.06
CA SER A 123 -6.11 13.16 -1.48
C SER A 123 -5.32 14.04 -2.45
N SER A 124 -3.99 13.91 -2.48
CA SER A 124 -3.09 14.76 -3.29
C SER A 124 -2.96 14.33 -4.76
N SER A 125 -3.99 13.68 -5.34
CA SER A 125 -4.03 13.17 -6.73
C SER A 125 -3.00 12.12 -7.15
N GLY A 126 -1.92 11.89 -6.38
CA GLY A 126 -0.85 10.95 -6.76
C GLY A 126 -0.90 9.57 -6.08
N GLY A 127 -1.56 9.42 -4.93
CA GLY A 127 -1.49 8.20 -4.12
C GLY A 127 -2.12 6.96 -4.75
N VAL A 128 -3.20 7.13 -5.50
CA VAL A 128 -3.98 6.04 -6.10
C VAL A 128 -3.70 6.00 -7.60
N PRO A 129 -3.24 4.87 -8.16
CA PRO A 129 -2.92 4.79 -9.59
C PRO A 129 -4.15 5.00 -10.46
N GLN A 130 -3.96 5.56 -11.65
CA GLN A 130 -5.05 5.87 -12.58
C GLN A 130 -5.83 4.61 -12.98
N GLU A 131 -5.16 3.46 -13.13
CA GLU A 131 -5.81 2.18 -13.42
C GLU A 131 -6.82 1.77 -12.32
N VAL A 132 -6.53 2.11 -11.07
CA VAL A 132 -7.38 1.83 -9.91
C VAL A 132 -8.44 2.92 -9.72
N ALA A 133 -8.10 4.17 -10.02
CA ALA A 133 -9.02 5.30 -9.94
C ALA A 133 -10.09 5.25 -11.04
N GLY A 134 -9.73 4.84 -12.27
CA GLY A 134 -10.60 4.90 -13.44
C GLY A 134 -11.15 6.31 -13.66
N ASP A 135 -12.45 6.41 -13.96
CA ASP A 135 -13.18 7.68 -14.10
C ASP A 135 -13.69 8.26 -12.77
N LEU A 136 -13.28 7.68 -11.63
CA LEU A 136 -13.76 8.16 -10.34
C LEU A 136 -13.17 9.53 -10.02
N PRO A 137 -13.95 10.43 -9.41
CA PRO A 137 -13.40 11.67 -8.91
C PRO A 137 -12.32 11.37 -7.87
N LEU A 138 -11.30 12.23 -7.86
CA LEU A 138 -10.24 12.19 -6.86
C LEU A 138 -10.84 12.10 -5.44
N PRO A 139 -10.23 11.31 -4.55
CA PRO A 139 -10.66 11.28 -3.17
C PRO A 139 -10.69 12.68 -2.56
N LYS A 140 -11.81 13.04 -1.94
CA LYS A 140 -11.90 14.27 -1.16
C LYS A 140 -10.96 14.20 0.04
N ALA A 141 -10.51 15.35 0.54
CA ALA A 141 -9.63 15.43 1.72
C ALA A 141 -10.18 14.71 2.97
N ASN A 142 -11.50 14.55 3.07
CA ASN A 142 -12.18 13.84 4.16
C ASN A 142 -12.59 12.40 3.81
N TRP A 143 -12.00 11.80 2.78
CA TRP A 143 -12.29 10.41 2.44
C TRP A 143 -11.90 9.48 3.60
N GLU A 144 -12.88 8.74 4.11
CA GLU A 144 -12.71 7.96 5.34
C GLU A 144 -11.96 6.64 5.15
N GLU A 145 -11.84 6.15 3.91
CA GLU A 145 -11.30 4.81 3.65
C GLU A 145 -9.90 4.61 4.23
N PRO A 146 -8.92 5.53 4.05
CA PRO A 146 -7.60 5.35 4.62
C PRO A 146 -7.62 5.22 6.14
N ALA A 147 -8.44 6.04 6.82
CA ALA A 147 -8.59 5.98 8.27
C ALA A 147 -9.24 4.66 8.74
N LYS A 148 -10.24 4.17 8.00
CA LYS A 148 -10.87 2.86 8.27
C LYS A 148 -9.85 1.73 8.12
N SER A 149 -9.10 1.69 7.02
CA SER A 149 -8.08 0.67 6.78
C SER A 149 -6.99 0.68 7.85
N VAL A 150 -6.47 1.87 8.22
CA VAL A 150 -5.47 2.01 9.29
C VAL A 150 -6.01 1.44 10.61
N ARG A 151 -7.24 1.80 11.00
CA ARG A 151 -7.85 1.30 12.24
C ARG A 151 -7.97 -0.23 12.26
N LEU A 152 -8.38 -0.83 11.14
CA LEU A 152 -8.49 -2.29 11.03
C LEU A 152 -7.13 -2.96 11.25
N VAL A 153 -6.09 -2.44 10.61
CA VAL A 153 -4.72 -2.99 10.71
C VAL A 153 -4.18 -2.86 12.13
N PHE A 154 -4.33 -1.69 12.76
CA PHE A 154 -3.89 -1.48 14.15
C PHE A 154 -4.68 -2.38 15.12
N ALA A 155 -5.98 -2.55 14.92
CA ALA A 155 -6.78 -3.45 15.73
C ALA A 155 -6.29 -4.90 15.63
N ASP A 156 -5.90 -5.36 14.44
CA ASP A 156 -5.39 -6.71 14.24
C ASP A 156 -3.97 -6.90 14.80
N LEU A 157 -3.10 -5.90 14.65
CA LEU A 157 -1.77 -5.90 15.28
C LEU A 157 -1.87 -5.99 16.81
N LEU A 158 -2.78 -5.23 17.43
CA LEU A 158 -3.00 -5.24 18.88
C LEU A 158 -3.64 -6.55 19.37
N LYS A 159 -4.51 -7.20 18.58
CA LYS A 159 -5.05 -8.53 18.91
C LYS A 159 -3.97 -9.62 18.84
N GLY A 160 -3.02 -9.50 17.90
CA GLY A 160 -1.88 -10.41 17.75
C GLY A 160 -0.80 -10.23 18.82
N ALA A 161 -0.73 -9.08 19.48
CA ALA A 161 0.24 -8.76 20.53
C ALA A 161 -0.09 -9.33 21.92
N LYS A 162 -1.03 -10.29 22.05
CA LYS A 162 -1.32 -10.94 23.33
C LYS A 162 -0.02 -11.53 23.89
N PRO A 163 0.38 -11.17 25.14
CA PRO A 163 1.58 -11.72 25.73
C PRO A 163 1.40 -13.23 25.89
N THR A 164 2.30 -14.00 25.28
CA THR A 164 2.56 -15.37 25.67
C THR A 164 2.90 -15.35 27.16
N LYS A 165 1.99 -15.90 27.97
CA LYS A 165 2.22 -16.14 29.40
C LYS A 165 3.34 -17.14 29.60
#